data_AF-A0A519V3L1-F1
#
_entry.id   AF-A0A519V3L1-F1
#
_cell.length_a   1.000
_cell.length_b   1.000
_cell.length_c   1.000
_cell.angle_alpha   90.00
_cell.angle_beta   90.00
_cell.angle_gamma   90.00
#
_symmetry.space_group_name_H-M   'P 1'
#
loop_
_entity.id
_entity.type
_entity.pdbx_description
1 polymer ?
#
loop_
_entity_poly.entity_id
_entity_poly.type
_entity_poly.pdbx_seq_one_letter_code
_entity_poly.pdbx_strand_id
1 'polypeptide(L)'
;ENANQAIRNQQQEYGKTLRESIIPQLRDNKINFIYGVDIPEELCKEVRRYFLSQVLAFLQPVNLADAKASFFPSNNELYFLINLIEDGLTKTIILNIPSNNLPRFYKIEKGDETFIVFLDDIIRNNFDVLFKEAEITGCFSFKITRTAEIDLKDEYAGNLAEQIEKQLQKRDFGLATRFLHQPEVPAITMEFIKDKLNLQKANIVEGGRYHNLKDLSSFPVKDKHLSNPSWPKINYPDVVKEKSLYQEILEKDILINPPYQSYDSVLRFFNEAATDKQVEEIYVTLYRVASDSKIVNALISAAKNGKKVAVLVELKARFDEANNIKWAKKMKEAGVDIIYSVTALKVHAKIALVKRAIDNRKVYTGLFATGNFNETTANFYTDHILMTAHQGMLREMELLFMFLAKRVKPTDPDLIKFKYLLVAQFNLQQTFVNLINREILNAQTGDQASIIIKLNNLEEKVLIAKLYEASQAGVKIQLIIRGICRLIPNVKGMSDNIKVVRIVDRYLEHGRVFVFHNQGDEEIYMGSADWMNRNIYRRIEVCFPVFDEKIKEEIKSILNLQLLDNVKAVEINDKMINIPVVTKHKPTQSQYRIYELLKEKYNA
;
A
#
# COMPACT_ATOMS: atom_id res chain seq x y z
N GLU A 1 -12.07 -20.30 -15.49
CA GLU A 1 -11.26 -19.48 -16.41
C GLU A 1 -9.79 -19.54 -15.97
N ASN A 2 -8.82 -19.67 -16.89
CA ASN A 2 -7.40 -19.62 -16.54
C ASN A 2 -6.99 -18.15 -16.31
N ALA A 3 -6.13 -17.86 -15.33
CA ALA A 3 -5.72 -16.50 -14.97
C ALA A 3 -5.19 -15.69 -16.16
N ASN A 4 -4.48 -16.33 -17.10
CA ASN A 4 -3.99 -15.67 -18.31
C ASN A 4 -5.10 -15.13 -19.20
N GLN A 5 -6.23 -15.86 -19.32
CA GLN A 5 -7.36 -15.42 -20.12
C GLN A 5 -8.06 -14.22 -19.47
N ALA A 6 -8.26 -14.26 -18.15
CA ALA A 6 -8.85 -13.15 -17.41
C ALA A 6 -7.99 -11.88 -17.52
N ILE A 7 -6.65 -12.01 -17.40
CA ILE A 7 -5.70 -10.89 -17.58
C ILE A 7 -5.82 -10.31 -18.99
N ARG A 8 -5.86 -11.16 -20.02
CA ARG A 8 -5.99 -10.71 -21.42
C ARG A 8 -7.30 -9.96 -21.64
N ASN A 9 -8.41 -10.48 -21.13
CA ASN A 9 -9.72 -9.83 -21.22
C ASN A 9 -9.71 -8.46 -20.55
N GLN A 10 -9.14 -8.35 -19.35
CA GLN A 10 -9.01 -7.08 -18.62
C GLN A 10 -8.12 -6.07 -19.35
N GLN A 11 -7.03 -6.52 -19.98
CA GLN A 11 -6.16 -5.64 -20.78
C GLN A 11 -6.88 -5.08 -22.01
N GLN A 12 -7.68 -5.91 -22.68
CA GLN A 12 -8.50 -5.47 -23.82
C GLN A 12 -9.56 -4.46 -23.37
N GLU A 13 -10.27 -4.74 -22.28
CA GLU A 13 -11.26 -3.84 -21.69
C GLU A 13 -10.65 -2.50 -21.26
N TYR A 14 -9.47 -2.53 -20.64
CA TYR A 14 -8.71 -1.34 -20.26
C TYR A 14 -8.37 -0.49 -21.49
N GLY A 15 -7.82 -1.10 -22.54
CA GLY A 15 -7.47 -0.42 -23.77
C GLY A 15 -8.69 0.17 -24.49
N LYS A 16 -9.82 -0.57 -24.50
CA LYS A 16 -11.10 -0.10 -25.03
C LYS A 16 -11.61 1.11 -24.26
N THR A 17 -11.67 1.02 -22.94
CA THR A 17 -12.12 2.11 -22.06
C THR A 17 -11.28 3.38 -22.26
N LEU A 18 -9.95 3.24 -22.33
CA LEU A 18 -9.07 4.38 -22.54
C LEU A 18 -9.31 5.06 -23.89
N ARG A 19 -9.39 4.29 -24.98
CA ARG A 19 -9.49 4.82 -26.35
C ARG A 19 -10.89 5.29 -26.75
N GLU A 20 -11.93 4.57 -26.34
CA GLU A 20 -13.30 4.79 -26.78
C GLU A 20 -14.11 5.64 -25.81
N SER A 21 -13.65 5.83 -24.57
CA SER A 21 -14.36 6.60 -23.55
C SER A 21 -13.52 7.75 -22.98
N ILE A 22 -12.38 7.44 -22.34
CA ILE A 22 -11.61 8.45 -21.59
C ILE A 22 -10.97 9.50 -22.52
N ILE A 23 -10.26 9.07 -23.57
CA ILE A 23 -9.59 10.00 -24.49
C ILE A 23 -10.59 10.92 -25.22
N PRO A 24 -11.72 10.43 -25.76
CA PRO A 24 -12.75 11.29 -26.33
C PRO A 24 -13.29 12.32 -25.33
N GLN A 25 -13.61 11.91 -24.09
CA GLN A 25 -14.10 12.83 -23.07
C GLN A 25 -13.06 13.89 -22.66
N LEU A 26 -11.76 13.55 -22.65
CA LEU A 26 -10.70 14.53 -22.44
C LEU A 26 -10.68 15.56 -23.58
N ARG A 27 -10.83 15.10 -24.83
CA ARG A 27 -10.88 15.99 -26.01
C ARG A 27 -12.09 16.93 -25.96
N ASP A 28 -13.25 16.46 -25.53
CA ASP A 28 -14.45 17.30 -25.35
C ASP A 28 -14.22 18.42 -24.32
N ASN A 29 -13.25 18.25 -23.42
CA ASN A 29 -12.80 19.25 -22.45
C ASN A 29 -11.50 19.97 -22.88
N LYS A 30 -11.20 20.02 -24.19
CA LYS A 30 -10.00 20.67 -24.77
C LYS A 30 -8.68 20.11 -24.26
N ILE A 31 -8.66 18.85 -23.81
CA ILE A 31 -7.46 18.14 -23.37
C ILE A 31 -7.14 17.05 -24.40
N ASN A 32 -6.19 17.35 -25.29
CA ASN A 32 -5.74 16.46 -26.34
C ASN A 32 -4.61 15.55 -25.83
N PHE A 33 -4.99 14.36 -25.37
CA PHE A 33 -4.01 13.32 -25.07
C PHE A 33 -3.55 12.63 -26.36
N ILE A 34 -2.31 12.92 -26.78
CA ILE A 34 -1.69 12.31 -27.96
C ILE A 34 -1.31 10.87 -27.61
N TYR A 35 -2.17 9.93 -27.99
CA TYR A 35 -2.08 8.53 -27.62
C TYR A 35 -2.18 7.62 -28.85
N GLY A 36 -1.07 6.98 -29.22
CA GLY A 36 -1.01 6.02 -30.32
C GLY A 36 -1.17 6.64 -31.70
N VAL A 37 -1.07 7.96 -31.80
CA VAL A 37 -1.17 8.75 -33.03
C VAL A 37 0.08 9.63 -33.18
N ASP A 38 0.31 10.15 -34.38
CA ASP A 38 1.43 11.04 -34.64
C ASP A 38 1.26 12.39 -33.94
N ILE A 39 2.39 12.99 -33.55
CA ILE A 39 2.40 14.32 -32.95
C ILE A 39 1.98 15.33 -34.02
N PRO A 40 0.95 16.16 -33.77
CA PRO A 40 0.53 17.20 -34.71
C PRO A 40 1.70 18.11 -35.10
N GLU A 41 1.79 18.46 -36.39
CA GLU A 41 2.90 19.24 -36.95
C GLU A 41 3.13 20.56 -36.19
N GLU A 42 2.04 21.19 -35.74
CA GLU A 42 2.10 22.41 -34.95
C GLU A 42 2.88 22.25 -33.64
N LEU A 43 2.89 21.07 -33.01
CA LEU A 43 3.57 20.80 -31.75
C LEU A 43 5.04 20.36 -31.93
N CYS A 44 5.41 19.96 -33.15
CA CYS A 44 6.73 19.38 -33.42
C CYS A 44 7.88 20.32 -33.03
N LYS A 45 7.72 21.64 -33.19
CA LYS A 45 8.74 22.62 -32.79
C LYS A 45 8.96 22.66 -31.27
N GLU A 46 7.89 22.66 -30.47
CA GLU A 46 8.00 22.62 -29.01
C GLU A 46 8.57 21.29 -28.52
N VAL A 47 8.07 20.18 -29.09
CA VAL A 47 8.55 18.83 -28.78
C VAL A 47 10.04 18.67 -29.10
N ARG A 48 10.50 19.15 -30.27
CA ARG A 48 11.91 19.15 -30.68
C ARG A 48 12.78 19.94 -29.70
N ARG A 49 12.33 21.12 -29.28
CA ARG A 49 13.06 21.96 -28.31
C ARG A 49 13.21 21.25 -26.98
N TYR A 50 12.14 20.67 -26.45
CA TYR A 50 12.18 19.90 -25.20
C TYR A 50 13.09 18.68 -25.33
N PHE A 51 13.00 17.94 -26.45
CA PHE A 51 13.87 16.81 -26.73
C PHE A 51 15.35 17.19 -26.69
N LEU A 52 15.75 18.20 -27.46
CA LEU A 52 17.15 18.62 -27.58
C LEU A 52 17.72 19.20 -26.27
N SER A 53 16.91 19.93 -25.50
CA SER A 53 17.36 20.64 -24.30
C SER A 53 17.30 19.81 -23.01
N GLN A 54 16.36 18.86 -22.91
CA GLN A 54 16.10 18.13 -21.67
C GLN A 54 16.26 16.61 -21.86
N VAL A 55 15.70 16.03 -22.93
CA VAL A 55 15.61 14.56 -23.07
C VAL A 55 16.93 13.95 -23.56
N LEU A 56 17.57 14.57 -24.55
CA LEU A 56 18.72 14.01 -25.27
C LEU A 56 19.89 13.65 -24.33
N ALA A 57 20.11 14.43 -23.27
CA ALA A 57 21.18 14.22 -22.29
C ALA A 57 21.05 12.90 -21.50
N PHE A 58 19.86 12.29 -21.46
CA PHE A 58 19.60 11.04 -20.74
C PHE A 58 19.55 9.81 -21.64
N LEU A 59 19.64 9.98 -22.96
CA LEU A 59 19.50 8.89 -23.92
C LEU A 59 20.82 8.15 -24.14
N GLN A 60 20.74 6.82 -24.13
CA GLN A 60 21.86 5.90 -24.23
C GLN A 60 21.52 4.84 -25.29
N PRO A 61 21.75 5.12 -26.58
CA PRO A 61 21.59 4.12 -27.63
C PRO A 61 22.70 3.06 -27.52
N VAL A 62 22.31 1.79 -27.52
CA VAL A 62 23.22 0.65 -27.43
C VAL A 62 22.98 -0.30 -28.59
N ASN A 63 24.01 -0.52 -29.41
CA ASN A 63 23.99 -1.56 -30.42
C ASN A 63 24.34 -2.92 -29.80
N LEU A 64 23.38 -3.83 -29.73
CA LEU A 64 23.58 -5.17 -29.15
C LEU A 64 24.44 -6.10 -30.01
N ALA A 65 24.68 -5.76 -31.28
CA ALA A 65 25.55 -6.53 -32.16
C ALA A 65 27.04 -6.29 -31.88
N ASP A 66 27.40 -5.21 -31.18
CA ASP A 66 28.79 -4.92 -30.81
C ASP A 66 29.25 -5.90 -29.71
N ALA A 67 30.28 -6.69 -30.01
CA ALA A 67 30.86 -7.66 -29.10
C ALA A 67 31.44 -7.04 -27.81
N LYS A 68 31.72 -5.71 -27.82
CA LYS A 68 32.18 -4.96 -26.64
C LYS A 68 31.05 -4.36 -25.81
N ALA A 69 29.82 -4.34 -26.31
CA ALA A 69 28.69 -3.75 -25.60
C ALA A 69 28.18 -4.72 -24.51
N SER A 70 28.71 -4.58 -23.28
CA SER A 70 28.10 -5.20 -22.10
C SER A 70 26.88 -4.38 -21.68
N PHE A 71 25.74 -4.57 -22.36
CA PHE A 71 24.50 -3.92 -21.96
C PHE A 71 23.60 -4.87 -21.17
N PHE A 72 23.17 -4.39 -20.02
CA PHE A 72 22.23 -5.08 -19.17
C PHE A 72 21.09 -4.12 -18.81
N PRO A 73 19.86 -4.36 -19.29
CA PRO A 73 18.76 -3.44 -19.02
C PRO A 73 18.37 -3.49 -17.55
N SER A 74 18.24 -2.34 -16.92
CA SER A 74 17.77 -2.17 -15.55
C SER A 74 16.43 -2.86 -15.33
N ASN A 75 16.21 -3.34 -14.11
CA ASN A 75 14.97 -4.04 -13.80
C ASN A 75 13.77 -3.08 -13.81
N ASN A 76 12.69 -3.48 -14.47
CA ASN A 76 11.40 -2.79 -14.46
C ASN A 76 11.40 -1.38 -15.11
N GLU A 77 12.47 -1.02 -15.82
CA GLU A 77 12.57 0.18 -16.65
C GLU A 77 12.02 -0.03 -18.06
N LEU A 78 11.90 1.07 -18.81
CA LEU A 78 11.29 1.13 -20.12
C LEU A 78 12.36 1.33 -21.20
N TYR A 79 12.22 0.59 -22.29
CA TYR A 79 13.16 0.62 -23.41
C TYR A 79 12.42 0.56 -24.74
N PHE A 80 13.07 1.05 -25.79
CA PHE A 80 12.77 0.71 -27.16
C PHE A 80 13.76 -0.30 -27.69
N LEU A 81 13.24 -1.21 -28.51
CA LEU A 81 13.98 -2.05 -29.42
C LEU A 81 13.79 -1.47 -30.83
N ILE A 82 14.86 -0.94 -31.41
CA ILE A 82 14.85 -0.21 -32.66
C ILE A 82 15.62 -1.03 -33.69
N ASN A 83 14.95 -1.40 -34.78
CA ASN A 83 15.60 -1.97 -35.95
C ASN A 83 15.83 -0.82 -36.95
N LEU A 84 17.05 -0.75 -37.48
CA LEU A 84 17.43 0.27 -38.44
C LEU A 84 18.40 -0.27 -39.49
N ILE A 85 18.43 0.38 -40.65
CA ILE A 85 19.41 0.16 -41.70
C ILE A 85 20.32 1.39 -41.76
N GLU A 86 21.61 1.19 -41.59
CA GLU A 86 22.63 2.24 -41.67
C GLU A 86 23.81 1.67 -42.47
N ASP A 87 24.23 2.37 -43.52
CA ASP A 87 25.25 1.90 -44.48
C ASP A 87 24.94 0.52 -45.12
N GLY A 88 23.65 0.23 -45.36
CA GLY A 88 23.20 -1.05 -45.90
C GLY A 88 23.25 -2.21 -44.90
N LEU A 89 23.65 -1.97 -43.64
CA LEU A 89 23.70 -2.97 -42.59
C LEU A 89 22.49 -2.83 -41.65
N THR A 90 21.82 -3.95 -41.39
CA THR A 90 20.77 -4.01 -40.37
C THR A 90 21.39 -3.97 -38.97
N LYS A 91 20.93 -3.05 -38.13
CA LYS A 91 21.33 -2.91 -36.73
C LYS A 91 20.11 -2.99 -35.83
N THR A 92 20.32 -3.50 -34.62
CA THR A 92 19.29 -3.57 -33.58
C THR A 92 19.81 -2.81 -32.37
N ILE A 93 19.19 -1.67 -32.09
CA ILE A 93 19.54 -0.74 -31.03
C ILE A 93 18.55 -0.87 -29.87
N ILE A 94 19.07 -0.94 -28.64
CA ILE A 94 18.29 -0.69 -27.45
C ILE A 94 18.44 0.78 -27.07
N LEU A 95 17.32 1.44 -26.80
CA LEU A 95 17.31 2.82 -26.33
C LEU A 95 16.50 2.91 -25.04
N ASN A 96 17.06 3.51 -23.99
CA ASN A 96 16.36 3.72 -22.73
C ASN A 96 15.27 4.81 -22.84
N ILE A 97 14.20 4.66 -22.08
CA ILE A 97 13.19 5.70 -21.88
C ILE A 97 13.33 6.21 -20.44
N PRO A 98 13.89 7.42 -20.22
CA PRO A 98 14.35 7.89 -18.90
C PRO A 98 13.20 8.39 -18.00
N SER A 99 12.12 7.63 -17.86
CA SER A 99 10.93 8.01 -17.08
C SER A 99 11.17 8.07 -15.56
N ASN A 100 12.31 7.60 -15.07
CA ASN A 100 12.72 7.72 -13.67
C ASN A 100 13.39 9.07 -13.38
N ASN A 101 13.90 9.74 -14.42
CA ASN A 101 14.60 11.03 -14.31
C ASN A 101 13.75 12.19 -14.84
N LEU A 102 12.89 11.91 -15.82
CA LEU A 102 12.03 12.90 -16.47
C LEU A 102 10.54 12.57 -16.27
N PRO A 103 9.66 13.59 -16.24
CA PRO A 103 8.22 13.37 -16.22
C PRO A 103 7.77 12.48 -17.39
N ARG A 104 6.84 11.56 -17.12
CA ARG A 104 6.29 10.66 -18.14
C ARG A 104 5.52 11.40 -19.24
N PHE A 105 4.94 12.54 -18.91
CA PHE A 105 4.10 13.36 -19.77
C PHE A 105 4.69 14.75 -19.92
N TYR A 106 4.68 15.26 -21.16
CA TYR A 106 4.96 16.65 -21.46
C TYR A 106 3.65 17.38 -21.79
N LYS A 107 3.43 18.51 -21.13
CA LYS A 107 2.24 19.36 -21.31
C LYS A 107 2.60 20.57 -22.17
N ILE A 108 1.79 20.83 -23.20
CA ILE A 108 1.88 22.01 -24.06
C ILE A 108 0.51 22.69 -24.06
N GLU A 109 0.47 24.00 -23.87
CA GLU A 109 -0.77 24.80 -23.94
C GLU A 109 -0.72 25.69 -25.19
N LYS A 110 -1.79 25.67 -25.99
CA LYS A 110 -1.97 26.55 -27.15
C LYS A 110 -3.38 27.12 -27.15
N GLY A 111 -3.49 28.41 -26.82
CA GLY A 111 -4.80 29.03 -26.61
C GLY A 111 -5.55 28.31 -25.48
N ASP A 112 -6.76 27.83 -25.78
CA ASP A 112 -7.60 27.08 -24.83
C ASP A 112 -7.35 25.56 -24.86
N GLU A 113 -6.50 25.06 -25.76
CA GLU A 113 -6.23 23.64 -25.92
C GLU A 113 -5.00 23.22 -25.10
N THR A 114 -5.12 22.10 -24.38
CA THR A 114 -4.02 21.46 -23.65
C THR A 114 -3.64 20.17 -24.35
N PHE A 115 -2.39 20.06 -24.80
CA PHE A 115 -1.84 18.85 -25.42
C PHE A 115 -0.94 18.12 -24.45
N ILE A 116 -1.17 16.82 -24.28
CA ILE A 116 -0.37 15.94 -23.45
C ILE A 116 0.30 14.89 -24.33
N VAL A 117 1.63 14.82 -24.27
CA VAL A 117 2.44 13.91 -25.09
C VAL A 117 3.25 12.98 -24.19
N PHE A 118 3.28 11.69 -24.52
CA PHE A 118 4.16 10.73 -23.84
C PHE A 118 5.64 11.00 -24.14
N LEU A 119 6.49 10.82 -23.13
CA LEU A 119 7.95 10.84 -23.32
C LEU A 119 8.42 9.85 -24.41
N ASP A 120 7.74 8.71 -24.53
CA ASP A 120 7.99 7.70 -25.57
C ASP A 120 7.86 8.29 -26.97
N ASP A 121 6.78 9.02 -27.23
CA ASP A 121 6.49 9.58 -28.54
C ASP A 121 7.35 10.80 -28.83
N ILE A 122 7.72 11.59 -27.81
CA ILE A 122 8.73 12.65 -27.94
C ILE A 122 10.05 12.06 -28.44
N ILE A 123 10.48 10.92 -27.89
CA ILE A 123 11.71 10.26 -28.33
C ILE A 123 11.55 9.71 -29.75
N ARG A 124 10.45 9.00 -30.06
CA ARG A 124 10.17 8.44 -31.39
C ARG A 124 10.13 9.51 -32.48
N ASN A 125 9.51 10.65 -32.21
CA ASN A 125 9.40 11.78 -33.13
C ASN A 125 10.76 12.45 -33.44
N ASN A 126 11.82 12.11 -32.70
CA ASN A 126 13.14 12.72 -32.83
C ASN A 126 14.24 11.69 -33.14
N PHE A 127 13.87 10.53 -33.69
CA PHE A 127 14.84 9.53 -34.14
C PHE A 127 15.77 10.03 -35.24
N ASP A 128 15.35 10.99 -36.05
CA ASP A 128 16.18 11.67 -37.05
C ASP A 128 17.40 12.39 -36.44
N VAL A 129 17.35 12.78 -35.16
CA VAL A 129 18.50 13.35 -34.43
C VAL A 129 19.46 12.27 -33.97
N LEU A 130 18.93 11.16 -33.48
CA LEU A 130 19.70 10.08 -32.84
C LEU A 130 20.37 9.18 -33.87
N PHE A 131 19.69 8.90 -34.97
CA PHE A 131 20.09 7.96 -36.01
C PHE A 131 20.10 8.69 -37.36
N LYS A 132 21.02 9.63 -37.49
CA LYS A 132 21.21 10.37 -38.74
C LYS A 132 21.56 9.39 -39.86
N GLU A 133 20.95 9.58 -41.03
CA GLU A 133 21.22 8.77 -42.22
C GLU A 133 20.83 7.28 -42.10
N ALA A 134 20.13 6.91 -41.03
CA ALA A 134 19.57 5.56 -40.84
C ALA A 134 18.08 5.50 -41.21
N GLU A 135 17.68 4.41 -41.86
CA GLU A 135 16.28 4.07 -42.07
C GLU A 135 15.77 3.23 -40.90
N ILE A 136 14.83 3.77 -40.11
CA ILE A 136 14.19 3.02 -39.02
C ILE A 136 13.14 2.07 -39.60
N THR A 137 13.37 0.76 -39.49
CA THR A 137 12.45 -0.27 -39.99
C THR A 137 11.49 -0.80 -38.93
N GLY A 138 11.74 -0.51 -37.65
CA GLY A 138 10.82 -0.85 -36.57
C GLY A 138 11.22 -0.27 -35.22
N CYS A 139 10.23 0.01 -34.37
CA CYS A 139 10.45 0.47 -33.00
C CYS A 139 9.40 -0.11 -32.05
N PHE A 140 9.85 -0.93 -31.11
CA PHE A 140 9.01 -1.73 -30.23
C PHE A 140 9.33 -1.43 -28.77
N SER A 141 8.33 -1.02 -27.99
CA SER A 141 8.52 -0.82 -26.55
C SER A 141 8.68 -2.16 -25.85
N PHE A 142 9.65 -2.29 -24.95
CA PHE A 142 9.78 -3.47 -24.09
C PHE A 142 10.19 -3.13 -22.67
N LYS A 143 10.02 -4.10 -21.79
CA LYS A 143 10.32 -4.02 -20.36
C LYS A 143 10.62 -5.40 -19.80
N ILE A 144 11.70 -5.51 -19.04
CA ILE A 144 12.08 -6.75 -18.37
C ILE A 144 11.76 -6.64 -16.88
N THR A 145 11.12 -7.67 -16.33
CA THR A 145 10.92 -7.83 -14.89
C THR A 145 11.79 -8.99 -14.40
N ARG A 146 12.57 -8.74 -13.35
CA ARG A 146 13.44 -9.71 -12.69
C ARG A 146 12.99 -9.97 -11.27
N THR A 147 13.20 -11.20 -10.79
CA THR A 147 12.92 -11.57 -9.40
C THR A 147 13.76 -10.74 -8.43
N ALA A 148 13.12 -10.32 -7.35
CA ALA A 148 13.71 -9.57 -6.26
C ALA A 148 13.96 -10.47 -5.03
N GLU A 149 14.01 -11.80 -5.20
CA GLU A 149 14.29 -12.70 -4.09
C GLU A 149 15.78 -12.59 -3.74
N ILE A 150 16.02 -11.74 -2.75
CA ILE A 150 17.25 -11.63 -1.98
C ILE A 150 17.35 -12.95 -1.19
N ASP A 151 18.06 -13.93 -1.74
CA ASP A 151 18.33 -15.22 -1.10
C ASP A 151 19.38 -14.99 -0.01
N LEU A 152 18.92 -14.57 1.17
CA LEU A 152 19.74 -14.49 2.37
C LEU A 152 19.60 -15.81 3.10
N LYS A 153 20.62 -16.68 2.97
CA LYS A 153 20.75 -17.86 3.83
C LYS A 153 20.92 -17.37 5.28
N ASP A 154 20.08 -17.88 6.18
CA ASP A 154 19.90 -17.43 7.57
C ASP A 154 21.10 -17.71 8.52
N GLU A 155 22.31 -17.98 8.01
CA GLU A 155 23.41 -18.55 8.81
C GLU A 155 24.68 -17.70 8.97
N TYR A 156 24.62 -16.37 8.79
CA TYR A 156 25.81 -15.54 9.06
C TYR A 156 25.53 -14.44 10.09
N ALA A 157 26.33 -14.45 11.16
CA ALA A 157 26.40 -13.44 12.23
C ALA A 157 26.96 -12.08 11.75
N GLY A 158 26.49 -11.59 10.60
CA GLY A 158 26.92 -10.33 9.98
C GLY A 158 25.87 -9.22 10.08
N ASN A 159 26.24 -7.99 9.68
CA ASN A 159 25.35 -6.84 9.63
C ASN A 159 24.31 -7.02 8.49
N LEU A 160 23.07 -7.37 8.84
CA LEU A 160 21.96 -7.59 7.90
C LEU A 160 21.76 -6.41 6.93
N ALA A 161 21.94 -5.18 7.38
CA ALA A 161 21.79 -3.99 6.54
C ALA A 161 22.83 -3.96 5.40
N GLU A 162 24.09 -4.24 5.71
CA GLU A 162 25.18 -4.30 4.71
C GLU A 162 24.99 -5.45 3.72
N GLN A 163 24.47 -6.60 4.18
CA GLN A 163 24.17 -7.72 3.30
C GLN A 163 23.04 -7.39 2.32
N ILE A 164 21.96 -6.76 2.80
CA ILE A 164 20.86 -6.32 1.93
C ILE A 164 21.36 -5.26 0.94
N GLU A 165 22.18 -4.31 1.37
CA GLU A 165 22.77 -3.30 0.48
C GLU A 165 23.60 -3.92 -0.65
N LYS A 166 24.48 -4.88 -0.33
CA LYS A 166 25.24 -5.64 -1.33
C LYS A 166 24.34 -6.44 -2.27
N GLN A 167 23.26 -7.03 -1.77
CA GLN A 167 22.30 -7.77 -2.60
C GLN A 167 21.40 -6.85 -3.44
N LEU A 168 21.08 -5.64 -2.98
CA LEU A 168 20.34 -4.65 -3.76
C LEU A 168 21.14 -4.23 -5.00
N GLN A 169 22.46 -4.06 -4.90
CA GLN A 169 23.32 -3.82 -6.06
C GLN A 169 23.34 -5.02 -7.04
N LYS A 170 23.18 -6.24 -6.53
CA LYS A 170 23.08 -7.46 -7.35
C LYS A 170 21.68 -7.71 -7.92
N ARG A 171 20.64 -7.03 -7.39
CA ARG A 171 19.23 -7.24 -7.74
C ARG A 171 18.94 -6.92 -9.21
N ASP A 172 19.64 -5.94 -9.78
CA ASP A 172 19.52 -5.67 -11.20
C ASP A 172 19.94 -6.89 -12.02
N PHE A 173 20.91 -7.69 -11.56
CA PHE A 173 21.40 -8.90 -12.23
C PHE A 173 20.60 -10.18 -11.93
N GLY A 174 19.41 -10.09 -11.31
CA GLY A 174 18.55 -11.24 -11.04
C GLY A 174 18.03 -11.95 -12.31
N LEU A 175 17.48 -13.16 -12.15
CA LEU A 175 16.88 -13.89 -13.27
C LEU A 175 15.66 -13.13 -13.83
N ALA A 176 15.61 -13.01 -15.17
CA ALA A 176 14.46 -12.46 -15.86
C ALA A 176 13.27 -13.41 -15.72
N THR A 177 12.17 -12.92 -15.12
CA THR A 177 10.94 -13.69 -14.95
C THR A 177 9.87 -13.31 -15.95
N ARG A 178 9.91 -12.08 -16.47
CA ARG A 178 8.98 -11.64 -17.51
C ARG A 178 9.65 -10.69 -18.49
N PHE A 179 9.42 -10.94 -19.77
CA PHE A 179 9.72 -10.02 -20.86
C PHE A 179 8.40 -9.52 -21.43
N LEU A 180 8.08 -8.25 -21.17
CA LEU A 180 6.90 -7.59 -21.72
C LEU A 180 7.32 -6.79 -22.95
N HIS A 181 6.71 -7.05 -24.11
CA HIS A 181 7.04 -6.35 -25.35
C HIS A 181 5.79 -5.93 -26.13
N GLN A 182 5.96 -4.93 -26.98
CA GLN A 182 4.96 -4.54 -27.97
C GLN A 182 4.72 -5.70 -28.96
N PRO A 183 3.49 -5.93 -29.45
CA PRO A 183 3.21 -6.85 -30.55
C PRO A 183 4.08 -6.57 -31.78
N GLU A 184 4.12 -7.54 -32.68
CA GLU A 184 4.71 -7.42 -34.02
C GLU A 184 6.24 -7.24 -34.04
N VAL A 185 6.93 -7.57 -32.94
CA VAL A 185 8.40 -7.71 -32.97
C VAL A 185 8.76 -8.85 -33.93
N PRO A 186 9.60 -8.60 -34.96
CA PRO A 186 9.98 -9.64 -35.91
C PRO A 186 10.65 -10.84 -35.21
N ALA A 187 10.35 -12.06 -35.68
CA ALA A 187 10.84 -13.29 -35.05
C ALA A 187 12.37 -13.34 -34.91
N ILE A 188 13.09 -12.85 -35.92
CA ILE A 188 14.56 -12.78 -35.91
C ILE A 188 15.05 -11.85 -34.79
N THR A 189 14.44 -10.66 -34.66
CA THR A 189 14.75 -9.71 -33.58
C THR A 189 14.40 -10.29 -32.21
N MET A 190 13.30 -11.01 -32.10
CA MET A 190 12.86 -11.67 -30.87
C MET A 190 13.84 -12.75 -30.41
N GLU A 191 14.30 -13.63 -31.31
CA GLU A 191 15.30 -14.64 -30.98
C GLU A 191 16.64 -13.99 -30.61
N PHE A 192 17.07 -12.97 -31.36
CA PHE A 192 18.27 -12.21 -31.07
C PHE A 192 18.26 -11.60 -29.67
N ILE A 193 17.16 -10.95 -29.26
CA ILE A 193 17.09 -10.32 -27.94
C ILE A 193 16.96 -11.33 -26.81
N LYS A 194 16.27 -12.47 -27.05
CA LYS A 194 16.20 -13.56 -26.06
C LYS A 194 17.58 -14.12 -25.75
N ASP A 195 18.39 -14.33 -26.77
CA ASP A 195 19.76 -14.81 -26.62
C ASP A 195 20.64 -13.78 -25.91
N LYS A 196 20.73 -12.56 -26.48
CA LYS A 196 21.59 -11.49 -25.96
C LYS A 196 21.28 -11.07 -24.52
N LEU A 197 20.02 -11.09 -24.12
CA LEU A 197 19.58 -10.68 -22.78
C LEU A 197 19.27 -11.86 -21.85
N ASN A 198 19.59 -13.10 -22.26
CA ASN A 198 19.38 -14.32 -21.47
C ASN A 198 17.94 -14.47 -20.95
N LEU A 199 16.97 -14.36 -21.87
CA LEU A 199 15.52 -14.37 -21.57
C LEU A 199 14.85 -15.72 -21.83
N GLN A 200 15.61 -16.80 -22.08
CA GLN A 200 15.07 -18.11 -22.48
C GLN A 200 14.12 -18.71 -21.43
N LYS A 201 14.28 -18.34 -20.15
CA LYS A 201 13.42 -18.78 -19.04
C LYS A 201 12.35 -17.75 -18.64
N ALA A 202 12.35 -16.58 -19.25
CA ALA A 202 11.39 -15.53 -18.91
C ALA A 202 10.02 -15.83 -19.54
N ASN A 203 8.95 -15.48 -18.83
CA ASN A 203 7.61 -15.51 -19.41
C ASN A 203 7.49 -14.36 -20.43
N ILE A 204 7.27 -14.70 -21.71
CA ILE A 204 7.14 -13.73 -22.79
C ILE A 204 5.68 -13.28 -22.86
N VAL A 205 5.45 -11.98 -22.73
CA VAL A 205 4.11 -11.40 -22.64
C VAL A 205 4.02 -10.23 -23.62
N GLU A 206 2.98 -10.25 -24.46
CA GLU A 206 2.64 -9.10 -25.30
C GLU A 206 1.87 -8.05 -24.49
N GLY A 207 2.18 -6.78 -24.71
CA GLY A 207 1.45 -5.63 -24.16
C GLY A 207 1.44 -4.49 -25.16
N GLY A 208 0.50 -3.54 -25.03
CA GLY A 208 0.36 -2.46 -26.02
C GLY A 208 1.61 -1.58 -26.24
N ARG A 209 1.50 -0.61 -27.15
CA ARG A 209 2.58 0.36 -27.49
C ARG A 209 3.21 1.03 -26.26
N TYR A 210 2.41 1.33 -25.25
CA TYR A 210 2.85 1.99 -24.02
C TYR A 210 2.81 1.02 -22.85
N HIS A 211 3.97 0.80 -22.25
CA HIS A 211 4.09 0.06 -20.99
C HIS A 211 4.04 1.02 -19.81
N ASN A 212 3.87 0.46 -18.61
CA ASN A 212 3.86 1.22 -17.36
C ASN A 212 2.73 2.26 -17.25
N LEU A 213 1.53 1.95 -17.76
CA LEU A 213 0.36 2.85 -17.72
C LEU A 213 -0.12 3.24 -16.31
N LYS A 214 0.45 2.65 -15.24
CA LYS A 214 0.33 3.18 -13.87
C LYS A 214 0.77 4.65 -13.78
N ASP A 215 1.65 5.09 -14.68
CA ASP A 215 2.15 6.46 -14.70
C ASP A 215 1.04 7.47 -15.01
N LEU A 216 -0.11 7.06 -15.59
CA LEU A 216 -1.31 7.90 -15.74
C LEU A 216 -1.79 8.51 -14.40
N SER A 217 -1.41 7.93 -13.25
CA SER A 217 -1.62 8.57 -11.94
C SER A 217 -0.93 9.93 -11.77
N SER A 218 0.06 10.24 -12.62
CA SER A 218 0.79 11.51 -12.67
C SER A 218 0.38 12.41 -13.85
N PHE A 219 -0.78 12.15 -14.47
CA PHE A 219 -1.27 12.93 -15.61
C PHE A 219 -1.33 14.43 -15.26
N PRO A 220 -0.72 15.33 -16.07
CA PRO A 220 -0.38 16.69 -15.64
C PRO A 220 -1.53 17.70 -15.85
N VAL A 221 -2.78 17.27 -15.73
CA VAL A 221 -3.96 18.14 -15.85
C VAL A 221 -4.68 18.22 -14.52
N LYS A 222 -4.85 19.44 -14.01
CA LYS A 222 -5.47 19.74 -12.71
C LYS A 222 -6.70 20.62 -12.90
N ASP A 223 -7.64 20.14 -13.70
CA ASP A 223 -8.93 20.80 -13.87
C ASP A 223 -9.84 20.46 -12.66
N LYS A 224 -10.43 21.48 -12.03
CA LYS A 224 -11.27 21.30 -10.83
C LYS A 224 -12.59 20.62 -11.13
N HIS A 225 -13.15 20.81 -12.32
CA HIS A 225 -14.43 20.21 -12.74
C HIS A 225 -14.25 18.73 -13.11
N LEU A 226 -13.06 18.33 -13.58
CA LEU A 226 -12.73 16.94 -13.91
C LEU A 226 -12.11 16.15 -12.75
N SER A 227 -11.81 16.82 -11.63
CA SER A 227 -11.20 16.21 -10.46
C SER A 227 -12.23 15.93 -9.37
N ASN A 228 -11.94 14.94 -8.52
CA ASN A 228 -12.72 14.75 -7.29
C ASN A 228 -12.72 16.04 -6.44
N PRO A 229 -13.84 16.40 -5.80
CA PRO A 229 -13.89 17.56 -4.92
C PRO A 229 -12.87 17.43 -3.79
N SER A 230 -12.25 18.55 -3.40
CA SER A 230 -11.33 18.55 -2.27
C SER A 230 -12.08 18.30 -0.97
N TRP A 231 -11.58 17.38 -0.15
CA TRP A 231 -12.03 17.16 1.22
C TRP A 231 -10.88 17.60 2.15
N PRO A 232 -10.89 18.85 2.64
CA PRO A 232 -9.88 19.31 3.59
C PRO A 232 -9.88 18.40 4.81
N LYS A 233 -8.69 17.98 5.25
CA LYS A 233 -8.55 17.13 6.43
C LYS A 233 -9.12 17.82 7.65
N ILE A 234 -9.91 17.10 8.43
CA ILE A 234 -10.50 17.59 9.67
C ILE A 234 -9.42 17.54 10.74
N ASN A 235 -9.11 18.68 11.34
CA ASN A 235 -8.21 18.69 12.48
C ASN A 235 -8.93 18.09 13.69
N TYR A 236 -8.22 17.29 14.47
CA TYR A 236 -8.65 17.02 15.84
C TYR A 236 -8.72 18.37 16.60
N PRO A 237 -9.64 18.57 17.58
CA PRO A 237 -9.96 19.87 18.17
C PRO A 237 -8.76 20.74 18.53
N ASP A 238 -9.02 22.04 18.63
CA ASP A 238 -8.00 23.07 18.76
C ASP A 238 -6.98 22.77 19.85
N VAL A 239 -5.72 22.97 19.49
CA VAL A 239 -4.57 22.90 20.40
C VAL A 239 -4.75 23.96 21.47
N VAL A 240 -5.22 23.56 22.65
CA VAL A 240 -5.30 24.45 23.81
C VAL A 240 -3.88 24.66 24.32
N LYS A 241 -3.42 25.92 24.35
CA LYS A 241 -2.04 26.29 24.70
C LYS A 241 -1.56 25.70 26.03
N GLU A 242 -2.46 25.50 26.97
CA GLU A 242 -2.17 25.00 28.31
C GLU A 242 -2.15 23.47 28.43
N LYS A 243 -2.51 22.73 27.37
CA LYS A 243 -2.69 21.28 27.45
C LYS A 243 -1.89 20.51 26.40
N SER A 244 -1.00 19.66 26.89
CA SER A 244 -0.25 18.69 26.08
C SER A 244 -1.15 17.56 25.57
N LEU A 245 -0.78 16.94 24.44
CA LEU A 245 -1.50 15.79 23.90
C LEU A 245 -1.46 14.62 24.89
N TYR A 246 -0.36 14.48 25.62
CA TYR A 246 -0.24 13.50 26.69
C TYR A 246 -1.35 13.62 27.75
N GLN A 247 -1.61 14.84 28.23
CA GLN A 247 -2.67 15.09 29.22
C GLN A 247 -4.04 14.75 28.64
N GLU A 248 -4.28 15.05 27.36
CA GLU A 248 -5.52 14.67 26.69
C GLU A 248 -5.71 13.14 26.63
N ILE A 249 -4.63 12.40 26.30
CA ILE A 249 -4.66 10.93 26.26
C ILE A 249 -4.87 10.30 27.64
N LEU A 250 -4.38 10.93 28.71
CA LEU A 250 -4.62 10.45 30.08
C LEU A 250 -6.09 10.58 30.50
N GLU A 251 -6.78 11.61 30.02
CA GLU A 251 -8.18 11.86 30.38
C GLU A 251 -9.14 10.96 29.61
N LYS A 252 -8.85 10.71 28.33
CA LYS A 252 -9.68 9.86 27.47
C LYS A 252 -8.88 9.32 26.29
N ASP A 253 -9.33 8.18 25.78
CA ASP A 253 -8.81 7.65 24.54
C ASP A 253 -9.16 8.58 23.36
N ILE A 254 -8.28 8.61 22.35
CA ILE A 254 -8.43 9.45 21.16
C ILE A 254 -8.36 8.56 19.91
N LEU A 255 -9.35 8.65 19.04
CA LEU A 255 -9.36 8.00 17.73
C LEU A 255 -9.10 9.02 16.62
N ILE A 256 -8.14 8.72 15.75
CA ILE A 256 -7.87 9.47 14.52
C ILE A 256 -8.11 8.56 13.32
N ASN A 257 -8.86 9.06 12.33
CA ASN A 257 -9.24 8.34 11.13
C ASN A 257 -8.67 9.00 9.85
N PRO A 258 -7.38 8.84 9.52
CA PRO A 258 -6.86 9.27 8.23
C PRO A 258 -7.57 8.51 7.08
N PRO A 259 -7.72 9.10 5.89
CA PRO A 259 -7.28 10.45 5.51
C PRO A 259 -8.34 11.53 5.81
N TYR A 260 -9.47 11.18 6.43
CA TYR A 260 -10.55 12.12 6.75
C TYR A 260 -10.08 13.18 7.75
N GLN A 261 -9.34 12.73 8.76
CA GLN A 261 -8.72 13.58 9.77
C GLN A 261 -7.23 13.82 9.49
N SER A 262 -6.71 14.94 10.00
CA SER A 262 -5.30 15.26 9.91
C SER A 262 -4.44 14.24 10.66
N TYR A 263 -3.27 13.94 10.09
CA TYR A 263 -2.28 13.06 10.70
C TYR A 263 -1.43 13.78 11.76
N ASP A 264 -1.66 15.08 11.95
CA ASP A 264 -0.82 15.93 12.80
C ASP A 264 -0.82 15.51 14.27
N SER A 265 -1.92 14.98 14.81
CA SER A 265 -1.93 14.47 16.19
C SER A 265 -0.94 13.33 16.40
N VAL A 266 -0.72 12.47 15.38
CA VAL A 266 0.28 11.40 15.45
C VAL A 266 1.69 11.99 15.43
N LEU A 267 1.93 13.03 14.63
CA LEU A 267 3.21 13.73 14.63
C LEU A 267 3.45 14.45 15.96
N ARG A 268 2.42 15.09 16.52
CA ARG A 268 2.42 15.76 17.83
C ARG A 268 2.78 14.78 18.94
N PHE A 269 2.22 13.55 18.92
CA PHE A 269 2.56 12.49 19.88
C PHE A 269 4.08 12.25 19.97
N PHE A 270 4.75 12.09 18.82
CA PHE A 270 6.21 11.87 18.81
C PHE A 270 7.00 13.14 19.13
N ASN A 271 6.59 14.31 18.62
CA ASN A 271 7.29 15.57 18.83
C ASN A 271 7.25 16.02 20.31
N GLU A 272 6.09 15.93 20.96
CA GLU A 272 5.96 16.22 22.38
C GLU A 272 6.75 15.20 23.21
N ALA A 273 6.65 13.91 22.88
CA ALA A 273 7.44 12.89 23.58
C ALA A 273 8.95 13.09 23.44
N ALA A 274 9.44 13.62 22.30
CA ALA A 274 10.85 13.89 22.09
C ALA A 274 11.40 15.02 22.96
N THR A 275 10.57 16.02 23.29
CA THR A 275 10.98 17.25 24.00
C THR A 275 10.63 17.23 25.48
N ASP A 276 9.66 16.43 25.90
CA ASP A 276 9.26 16.28 27.29
C ASP A 276 10.40 15.72 28.17
N LYS A 277 10.65 16.35 29.32
CA LYS A 277 11.71 15.96 30.26
C LYS A 277 11.35 14.72 31.09
N GLN A 278 10.06 14.42 31.25
CA GLN A 278 9.58 13.27 32.02
C GLN A 278 9.58 11.97 31.21
N VAL A 279 9.68 12.06 29.88
CA VAL A 279 9.78 10.89 29.00
C VAL A 279 11.18 10.31 29.08
N GLU A 280 11.26 9.01 29.35
CA GLU A 280 12.53 8.28 29.46
C GLU A 280 12.76 7.33 28.29
N GLU A 281 11.70 6.65 27.82
CA GLU A 281 11.81 5.59 26.82
C GLU A 281 10.72 5.72 25.75
N ILE A 282 11.09 5.49 24.49
CA ILE A 282 10.17 5.46 23.34
C ILE A 282 10.42 4.19 22.54
N TYR A 283 9.35 3.42 22.28
CA TYR A 283 9.39 2.21 21.46
C TYR A 283 8.47 2.35 20.26
N VAL A 284 8.91 2.00 19.06
CA VAL A 284 8.10 2.13 17.83
C VAL A 284 8.39 0.99 16.86
N THR A 285 7.34 0.49 16.19
CA THR A 285 7.51 -0.36 15.00
C THR A 285 7.39 0.46 13.71
N LEU A 286 8.39 0.37 12.83
CA LEU A 286 8.43 1.02 11.51
C LEU A 286 8.59 -0.02 10.40
N TYR A 287 7.49 -0.31 9.69
CA TYR A 287 7.50 -1.24 8.56
C TYR A 287 8.01 -0.58 7.26
N ARG A 288 7.57 0.65 6.99
CA ARG A 288 7.92 1.45 5.80
C ARG A 288 8.10 2.90 6.20
N VAL A 289 9.32 3.41 6.09
CA VAL A 289 9.63 4.80 6.40
C VAL A 289 9.40 5.65 5.14
N ALA A 290 8.76 6.80 5.27
CA ALA A 290 8.67 7.77 4.17
C ALA A 290 10.07 8.33 3.82
N SER A 291 10.28 8.81 2.60
CA SER A 291 11.58 9.37 2.19
C SER A 291 11.99 10.59 3.02
N ASP A 292 11.01 11.36 3.51
CA ASP A 292 11.17 12.49 4.43
C ASP A 292 10.27 12.31 5.67
N SER A 293 10.54 11.29 6.49
CA SER A 293 9.69 10.97 7.64
C SER A 293 9.93 11.93 8.81
N LYS A 294 8.89 12.68 9.18
CA LYS A 294 8.86 13.57 10.35
C LYS A 294 8.91 12.78 11.64
N ILE A 295 8.27 11.59 11.67
CA ILE A 295 8.35 10.68 12.83
C ILE A 295 9.80 10.28 13.11
N VAL A 296 10.56 9.90 12.08
CA VAL A 296 11.98 9.52 12.28
C VAL A 296 12.81 10.69 12.79
N ASN A 297 12.58 11.91 12.28
CA ASN A 297 13.25 13.10 12.81
C ASN A 297 12.92 13.34 14.29
N ALA A 298 11.67 13.14 14.71
CA ALA A 298 11.27 13.24 16.12
C ALA A 298 11.98 12.19 17.00
N LEU A 299 12.11 10.95 16.53
CA LEU A 299 12.81 9.88 17.23
C LEU A 299 14.32 10.16 17.35
N ILE A 300 14.94 10.70 16.29
CA ILE A 300 16.34 11.16 16.31
C ILE A 300 16.51 12.27 17.36
N SER A 301 15.61 13.25 17.39
CA SER A 301 15.62 14.33 18.39
C SER A 301 15.45 13.80 19.81
N ALA A 302 14.56 12.81 20.02
CA ALA A 302 14.36 12.18 21.32
C ALA A 302 15.65 11.50 21.83
N ALA A 303 16.33 10.73 20.97
CA ALA A 303 17.59 10.07 21.31
C ALA A 303 18.69 11.10 21.65
N LYS A 304 18.82 12.17 20.85
CA LYS A 304 19.75 13.28 21.13
C LYS A 304 19.42 14.03 22.43
N ASN A 305 18.15 14.05 22.84
CA ASN A 305 17.71 14.59 24.13
C ASN A 305 17.92 13.61 25.31
N GLY A 306 18.69 12.53 25.11
CA GLY A 306 19.07 11.58 26.17
C GLY A 306 18.03 10.50 26.49
N LYS A 307 16.96 10.39 25.69
CA LYS A 307 15.91 9.37 25.87
C LYS A 307 16.35 8.04 25.27
N LYS A 308 15.96 6.93 25.88
CA LYS A 308 16.17 5.61 25.27
C LYS A 308 15.13 5.39 24.17
N VAL A 309 15.57 5.36 22.93
CA VAL A 309 14.69 5.16 21.78
C VAL A 309 15.01 3.81 21.16
N ALA A 310 14.01 2.92 21.10
CA ALA A 310 14.13 1.62 20.45
C ALA A 310 13.16 1.54 19.27
N VAL A 311 13.69 1.29 18.08
CA VAL A 311 12.91 1.24 16.84
C VAL A 311 13.08 -0.11 16.18
N LEU A 312 11.97 -0.80 15.96
CA LEU A 312 11.96 -2.03 15.18
C LEU A 312 11.73 -1.70 13.71
N VAL A 313 12.71 -2.01 12.85
CA VAL A 313 12.66 -1.72 11.41
C VAL A 313 12.60 -3.01 10.59
N GLU A 314 11.62 -3.11 9.70
CA GLU A 314 11.56 -4.20 8.71
C GLU A 314 12.37 -3.83 7.46
N LEU A 315 13.58 -4.37 7.34
CA LEU A 315 14.46 -4.08 6.20
C LEU A 315 14.04 -4.80 4.90
N LYS A 316 13.26 -5.89 4.97
CA LYS A 316 12.81 -6.65 3.78
C LYS A 316 11.45 -6.16 3.25
N ALA A 317 11.07 -4.93 3.55
CA ALA A 317 9.89 -4.31 2.97
C ALA A 317 10.11 -4.07 1.46
N ARG A 318 9.37 -4.81 0.62
CA ARG A 318 9.55 -4.79 -0.83
C ARG A 318 9.46 -3.37 -1.40
N PHE A 319 10.49 -2.98 -2.16
CA PHE A 319 10.69 -1.69 -2.85
C PHE A 319 11.04 -0.49 -1.95
N ASP A 320 11.05 -0.67 -0.63
CA ASP A 320 11.41 0.36 0.33
C ASP A 320 12.77 0.08 1.01
N GLU A 321 13.46 -0.99 0.59
CA GLU A 321 14.65 -1.50 1.29
C GLU A 321 15.75 -0.44 1.38
N ALA A 322 16.05 0.25 0.27
CA ALA A 322 17.08 1.29 0.24
C ALA A 322 16.75 2.47 1.18
N ASN A 323 15.47 2.89 1.23
CA ASN A 323 15.05 3.99 2.10
C ASN A 323 15.07 3.58 3.58
N ASN A 324 14.61 2.37 3.90
CA ASN A 324 14.66 1.83 5.26
C ASN A 324 16.10 1.68 5.76
N ILE A 325 17.05 1.23 4.92
CA ILE A 325 18.48 1.14 5.26
C ILE A 325 19.06 2.53 5.54
N LYS A 326 18.79 3.50 4.65
CA LYS A 326 19.25 4.89 4.82
C LYS A 326 18.80 5.48 6.15
N TRP A 327 17.51 5.32 6.50
CA TRP A 327 16.98 5.84 7.75
C TRP A 327 17.46 5.08 8.98
N ALA A 328 17.58 3.75 8.90
CA ALA A 328 18.15 2.94 9.98
C ALA A 328 19.58 3.39 10.34
N LYS A 329 20.42 3.69 9.33
CA LYS A 329 21.76 4.22 9.54
C LYS A 329 21.74 5.57 10.25
N LYS A 330 20.94 6.53 9.76
CA LYS A 330 20.79 7.86 10.38
C LYS A 330 20.30 7.80 11.83
N MET A 331 19.33 6.94 12.12
CA MET A 331 18.81 6.76 13.48
C MET A 331 19.88 6.16 14.41
N LYS A 332 20.60 5.14 13.95
CA LYS A 332 21.68 4.50 14.71
C LYS A 332 22.80 5.49 15.05
N GLU A 333 23.19 6.34 14.09
CA GLU A 333 24.18 7.42 14.31
C GLU A 333 23.73 8.43 15.37
N ALA A 334 22.42 8.59 15.57
CA ALA A 334 21.85 9.48 16.58
C ALA A 334 21.65 8.83 17.96
N GLY A 335 22.04 7.56 18.14
CA GLY A 335 21.90 6.83 19.40
C GLY A 335 20.58 6.07 19.58
N VAL A 336 19.78 5.92 18.51
CA VAL A 336 18.60 5.05 18.53
C VAL A 336 19.02 3.58 18.48
N ASP A 337 18.44 2.75 19.34
CA ASP A 337 18.61 1.31 19.30
C ASP A 337 17.73 0.71 18.18
N ILE A 338 18.38 0.16 17.15
CA ILE A 338 17.70 -0.41 15.99
C ILE A 338 17.60 -1.92 16.14
N ILE A 339 16.35 -2.39 16.22
CA ILE A 339 16.01 -3.82 16.23
C ILE A 339 15.59 -4.20 14.82
N TYR A 340 16.37 -5.05 14.16
CA TYR A 340 15.98 -5.60 12.86
C TYR A 340 15.10 -6.84 13.06
N SER A 341 14.02 -6.94 12.27
CA SER A 341 13.25 -8.18 12.20
C SER A 341 14.14 -9.31 11.67
N VAL A 342 14.05 -10.49 12.30
CA VAL A 342 14.69 -11.70 11.79
C VAL A 342 13.85 -12.28 10.65
N THR A 343 14.49 -12.99 9.71
CA THR A 343 13.78 -13.62 8.57
C THR A 343 12.64 -14.53 9.03
N ALA A 344 12.86 -15.20 10.17
CA ALA A 344 11.93 -16.07 10.86
C ALA A 344 10.68 -15.36 11.43
N LEU A 345 10.72 -14.05 11.67
CA LEU A 345 9.70 -13.31 12.41
C LEU A 345 9.52 -11.89 11.85
N LYS A 346 8.70 -11.77 10.81
CA LYS A 346 8.35 -10.46 10.22
C LYS A 346 7.36 -9.73 11.12
N VAL A 347 7.70 -8.51 11.51
CA VAL A 347 6.82 -7.67 12.34
C VAL A 347 6.02 -6.74 11.45
N HIS A 348 4.70 -6.80 11.59
CA HIS A 348 3.76 -5.97 10.85
C HIS A 348 2.74 -5.29 11.78
N ALA A 349 2.92 -5.39 13.11
CA ALA A 349 2.25 -4.54 14.08
C ALA A 349 2.61 -3.06 13.88
N LYS A 350 1.66 -2.15 14.18
CA LYS A 350 1.86 -0.70 14.14
C LYS A 350 1.51 -0.09 15.47
N ILE A 351 2.52 -0.10 16.32
CA ILE A 351 2.40 0.21 17.73
C ILE A 351 3.54 1.13 18.15
N ALA A 352 3.22 2.08 19.02
CA ALA A 352 4.20 2.95 19.64
C ALA A 352 3.91 3.09 21.13
N LEU A 353 4.96 3.12 21.94
CA LEU A 353 4.89 3.26 23.39
C LEU A 353 5.79 4.41 23.83
N VAL A 354 5.28 5.27 24.69
CA VAL A 354 6.03 6.31 25.40
C VAL A 354 5.94 6.03 26.89
N LYS A 355 7.09 5.91 27.54
CA LYS A 355 7.21 5.73 29.00
C LYS A 355 7.65 7.02 29.65
N ARG A 356 6.92 7.42 30.68
CA ARG A 356 7.24 8.58 31.51
C ARG A 356 7.52 8.16 32.95
N ALA A 357 8.42 8.86 33.62
CA ALA A 357 8.58 8.79 35.06
C ALA A 357 7.79 9.92 35.74
N ILE A 358 6.82 9.55 36.57
CA ILE A 358 6.04 10.46 37.40
C ILE A 358 6.08 9.91 38.83
N ASP A 359 6.60 10.68 39.78
CA ASP A 359 6.71 10.31 41.20
C ASP A 359 7.29 8.89 41.43
N ASN A 360 8.39 8.58 40.75
CA ASN A 360 9.05 7.27 40.72
C ASN A 360 8.21 6.10 40.18
N ARG A 361 7.08 6.36 39.53
CA ARG A 361 6.26 5.36 38.83
C ARG A 361 6.38 5.53 37.32
N LYS A 362 6.32 4.42 36.59
CA LYS A 362 6.25 4.43 35.12
C LYS A 362 4.79 4.60 34.70
N VAL A 363 4.52 5.61 33.89
CA VAL A 363 3.20 5.84 33.28
C VAL A 363 3.34 5.68 31.77
N TYR A 364 2.45 4.89 31.19
CA TYR A 364 2.44 4.57 29.77
C TYR A 364 1.42 5.39 29.00
N THR A 365 1.80 5.85 27.81
CA THR A 365 0.87 6.25 26.74
C THR A 365 1.32 5.60 25.44
N GLY A 366 0.38 5.28 24.54
CA GLY A 366 0.75 4.60 23.31
C GLY A 366 -0.23 4.79 22.17
N LEU A 367 0.24 4.39 21.00
CA LEU A 367 -0.52 4.35 19.76
C LEU A 367 -0.73 2.89 19.35
N PHE A 368 -1.94 2.58 18.93
CA PHE A 368 -2.25 1.36 18.19
C PHE A 368 -2.91 1.74 16.86
N ALA A 369 -2.37 1.24 15.74
CA ALA A 369 -2.85 1.59 14.41
C ALA A 369 -3.19 0.36 13.56
N THR A 370 -4.19 0.50 12.69
CA THR A 370 -4.51 -0.50 11.66
C THR A 370 -3.52 -0.45 10.48
N GLY A 371 -2.87 0.69 10.26
CA GLY A 371 -1.95 0.95 9.17
C GLY A 371 -0.59 1.49 9.60
N ASN A 372 0.31 1.63 8.62
CA ASN A 372 1.71 2.05 8.83
C ASN A 372 1.79 3.46 9.41
N PHE A 373 2.76 3.69 10.30
CA PHE A 373 3.18 5.05 10.66
C PHE A 373 3.94 5.69 9.49
N ASN A 374 3.18 6.18 8.51
CA ASN A 374 3.72 6.73 7.26
C ASN A 374 2.79 7.85 6.75
N GLU A 375 3.35 9.06 6.73
CA GLU A 375 2.67 10.31 6.41
C GLU A 375 2.13 10.32 4.98
N THR A 376 2.82 9.64 4.05
CA THR A 376 2.40 9.55 2.65
C THR A 376 1.15 8.69 2.52
N THR A 377 1.15 7.49 3.10
CA THR A 377 -0.02 6.58 3.01
C THR A 377 -1.23 7.11 3.76
N ALA A 378 -1.01 7.85 4.85
CA ALA A 378 -2.10 8.50 5.61
C ALA A 378 -2.92 9.51 4.80
N ASN A 379 -2.49 9.90 3.60
CA ASN A 379 -3.26 10.78 2.70
C ASN A 379 -4.32 10.05 1.87
N PHE A 380 -4.25 8.72 1.78
CA PHE A 380 -5.14 7.95 0.90
C PHE A 380 -5.54 6.57 1.43
N TYR A 381 -4.94 6.08 2.52
CA TYR A 381 -5.37 4.87 3.20
C TYR A 381 -6.33 5.22 4.32
N THR A 382 -7.50 4.58 4.35
CA THR A 382 -8.46 4.75 5.44
C THR A 382 -8.03 3.88 6.63
N ASP A 383 -7.38 4.48 7.61
CA ASP A 383 -6.85 3.78 8.79
C ASP A 383 -7.46 4.31 10.07
N HIS A 384 -7.37 3.52 11.14
CA HIS A 384 -7.78 3.89 12.50
C HIS A 384 -6.56 3.87 13.41
N ILE A 385 -6.37 4.97 14.16
CA ILE A 385 -5.25 5.13 15.08
C ILE A 385 -5.80 5.51 16.45
N LEU A 386 -5.70 4.58 17.39
CA LEU A 386 -6.07 4.76 18.78
C LEU A 386 -4.87 5.29 19.57
N MET A 387 -5.04 6.40 20.27
CA MET A 387 -4.14 6.88 21.31
C MET A 387 -4.76 6.58 22.66
N THR A 388 -4.02 5.94 23.56
CA THR A 388 -4.57 5.48 24.83
C THR A 388 -3.56 5.58 25.97
N ALA A 389 -4.09 5.73 27.18
CA ALA A 389 -3.39 5.57 28.45
C ALA A 389 -3.80 4.29 29.19
N HIS A 390 -4.42 3.31 28.54
CA HIS A 390 -4.83 2.07 29.19
C HIS A 390 -3.61 1.21 29.58
N GLN A 391 -3.24 1.27 30.87
CA GLN A 391 -1.99 0.69 31.37
C GLN A 391 -1.86 -0.82 31.13
N GLY A 392 -2.95 -1.59 31.13
CA GLY A 392 -2.93 -3.04 30.86
C GLY A 392 -2.45 -3.38 29.44
N MET A 393 -3.13 -2.86 28.41
CA MET A 393 -2.72 -2.96 27.01
C MET A 393 -1.28 -2.47 26.77
N LEU A 394 -0.90 -1.35 27.37
CA LEU A 394 0.43 -0.76 27.15
C LEU A 394 1.55 -1.55 27.83
N ARG A 395 1.28 -2.16 28.99
CA ARG A 395 2.22 -3.08 29.64
C ARG A 395 2.42 -4.35 28.81
N GLU A 396 1.36 -4.88 28.21
CA GLU A 396 1.46 -6.00 27.26
C GLU A 396 2.25 -5.61 26.00
N MET A 397 2.07 -4.39 25.50
CA MET A 397 2.85 -3.85 24.38
C MET A 397 4.35 -3.78 24.71
N GLU A 398 4.70 -3.31 25.92
CA GLU A 398 6.09 -3.29 26.39
C GLU A 398 6.71 -4.69 26.42
N LEU A 399 6.00 -5.68 26.99
CA LEU A 399 6.44 -7.07 27.02
C LEU A 399 6.67 -7.61 25.60
N LEU A 400 5.79 -7.26 24.66
CA LEU A 400 5.98 -7.61 23.26
C LEU A 400 7.26 -6.99 22.67
N PHE A 401 7.54 -5.70 22.93
CA PHE A 401 8.81 -5.09 22.49
C PHE A 401 10.04 -5.78 23.09
N MET A 402 10.01 -6.12 24.38
CA MET A 402 11.08 -6.87 25.04
C MET A 402 11.28 -8.25 24.40
N PHE A 403 10.20 -8.94 24.06
CA PHE A 403 10.27 -10.21 23.35
C PHE A 403 10.85 -10.05 21.94
N LEU A 404 10.40 -9.05 21.18
CA LEU A 404 10.90 -8.80 19.83
C LEU A 404 12.40 -8.45 19.82
N ALA A 405 12.90 -7.80 20.87
CA ALA A 405 14.33 -7.54 21.05
C ALA A 405 15.17 -8.83 21.19
N LYS A 406 14.60 -9.93 21.69
CA LYS A 406 15.27 -11.24 21.78
C LYS A 406 15.55 -11.87 20.41
N ARG A 407 14.83 -11.45 19.34
CA ARG A 407 15.00 -11.94 17.96
C ARG A 407 14.80 -13.46 17.79
N VAL A 408 13.99 -14.08 18.64
CA VAL A 408 13.63 -15.50 18.58
C VAL A 408 12.17 -15.69 18.22
N LYS A 409 11.81 -16.87 17.69
CA LYS A 409 10.40 -17.24 17.52
C LYS A 409 9.78 -17.53 18.88
N PRO A 410 8.46 -17.30 19.05
CA PRO A 410 7.77 -17.72 20.26
C PRO A 410 7.84 -19.24 20.38
N THR A 411 8.25 -19.72 21.54
CA THR A 411 8.25 -21.14 21.93
C THR A 411 7.54 -21.24 23.29
N ASP A 412 6.97 -22.41 23.60
CA ASP A 412 6.19 -22.62 24.84
C ASP A 412 6.83 -22.08 26.14
N PRO A 413 8.16 -22.14 26.36
CA PRO A 413 8.80 -21.58 27.55
C PRO A 413 8.77 -20.04 27.64
N ASP A 414 8.58 -19.34 26.52
CA ASP A 414 8.70 -17.88 26.38
C ASP A 414 7.37 -17.19 25.98
N LEU A 415 6.24 -17.91 25.98
CA LEU A 415 4.94 -17.37 25.57
C LEU A 415 4.42 -16.34 26.58
N ILE A 416 4.40 -15.08 26.17
CA ILE A 416 3.70 -14.01 26.88
C ILE A 416 2.20 -14.34 26.88
N LYS A 417 1.59 -14.35 28.07
CA LYS A 417 0.14 -14.44 28.21
C LYS A 417 -0.48 -13.06 28.03
N PHE A 418 -1.10 -12.85 26.87
CA PHE A 418 -1.84 -11.63 26.59
C PHE A 418 -3.29 -11.77 27.06
N LYS A 419 -3.73 -10.88 27.94
CA LYS A 419 -5.10 -10.75 28.42
C LYS A 419 -5.91 -9.80 27.54
N TYR A 420 -5.28 -8.73 27.04
CA TYR A 420 -5.98 -7.70 26.26
C TYR A 420 -5.63 -7.77 24.78
N LEU A 421 -4.33 -7.78 24.45
CA LEU A 421 -3.88 -7.78 23.06
C LEU A 421 -4.07 -9.14 22.40
N LEU A 422 -4.43 -9.12 21.12
CA LEU A 422 -4.44 -10.28 20.26
C LEU A 422 -3.18 -10.22 19.40
N VAL A 423 -2.24 -11.12 19.64
CA VAL A 423 -0.94 -11.14 18.96
C VAL A 423 -0.80 -12.43 18.13
N ALA A 424 -0.54 -12.28 16.84
CA ALA A 424 -0.28 -13.43 15.97
C ALA A 424 0.99 -14.17 16.40
N GLN A 425 1.01 -15.49 16.22
CA GLN A 425 1.95 -16.45 16.85
C GLN A 425 1.74 -16.70 18.36
N PHE A 426 0.82 -15.99 19.01
CA PHE A 426 0.49 -16.20 20.43
C PHE A 426 -0.99 -16.62 20.54
N ASN A 427 -1.90 -15.66 20.76
CA ASN A 427 -3.30 -15.92 21.08
C ASN A 427 -4.29 -15.49 19.98
N LEU A 428 -3.86 -14.75 18.93
CA LEU A 428 -4.77 -14.06 18.01
C LEU A 428 -5.79 -14.98 17.33
N GLN A 429 -5.35 -16.07 16.69
CA GLN A 429 -6.29 -16.96 15.99
C GLN A 429 -7.28 -17.59 16.96
N GLN A 430 -6.77 -18.18 18.05
CA GLN A 430 -7.59 -18.88 19.01
C GLN A 430 -8.62 -17.93 19.66
N THR A 431 -8.22 -16.68 19.91
CA THR A 431 -9.14 -15.67 20.45
C THR A 431 -10.27 -15.38 19.47
N PHE A 432 -9.99 -15.16 18.18
CA PHE A 432 -11.05 -14.98 17.17
C PHE A 432 -11.95 -16.22 17.04
N VAL A 433 -11.39 -17.43 17.08
CA VAL A 433 -12.18 -18.67 17.10
C VAL A 433 -13.12 -18.70 18.31
N ASN A 434 -12.62 -18.34 19.50
CA ASN A 434 -13.42 -18.31 20.73
C ASN A 434 -14.54 -17.25 20.66
N LEU A 435 -14.25 -16.06 20.11
CA LEU A 435 -15.25 -15.00 19.91
C LEU A 435 -16.36 -15.46 18.96
N ILE A 436 -16.02 -16.13 17.86
CA ILE A 436 -17.02 -16.70 16.93
C ILE A 436 -17.81 -17.83 17.60
N ASN A 437 -17.17 -18.72 18.35
CA ASN A 437 -17.85 -19.79 19.08
C ASN A 437 -18.83 -19.24 20.12
N ARG A 438 -18.53 -18.13 20.77
CA ARG A 438 -19.47 -17.46 21.67
C ARG A 438 -20.71 -16.98 20.94
N GLU A 439 -20.56 -16.34 19.77
CA GLU A 439 -21.71 -15.96 18.94
C GLU A 439 -22.53 -17.17 18.46
N ILE A 440 -21.87 -18.29 18.14
CA ILE A 440 -22.54 -19.56 17.82
C ILE A 440 -23.42 -20.03 18.98
N LEU A 441 -22.88 -20.04 20.20
CA LEU A 441 -23.62 -20.47 21.39
C LEU A 441 -24.83 -19.55 21.63
N ASN A 442 -24.64 -18.24 21.53
CA ASN A 442 -25.72 -17.24 21.67
C ASN A 442 -26.84 -17.49 20.65
N ALA A 443 -26.51 -17.76 19.38
CA ALA A 443 -27.52 -18.06 18.36
C ALA A 443 -28.29 -19.35 18.66
N GLN A 444 -27.60 -20.38 19.15
CA GLN A 444 -28.20 -21.66 19.52
C GLN A 444 -29.13 -21.57 20.73
N THR A 445 -28.87 -20.65 21.66
CA THR A 445 -29.74 -20.37 22.81
C THR A 445 -30.91 -19.43 22.48
N GLY A 446 -30.99 -18.93 21.24
CA GLY A 446 -32.03 -18.01 20.79
C GLY A 446 -31.73 -16.53 21.07
N ASP A 447 -30.55 -16.21 21.57
CA ASP A 447 -30.11 -14.83 21.78
C ASP A 447 -29.71 -14.16 20.46
N GLN A 448 -29.68 -12.82 20.47
CA GLN A 448 -29.18 -12.07 19.33
C GLN A 448 -27.67 -12.27 19.16
N ALA A 449 -27.28 -12.81 18.01
CA ALA A 449 -25.89 -13.05 17.64
C ALA A 449 -25.57 -12.45 16.27
N SER A 450 -24.53 -11.64 16.20
CA SER A 450 -24.08 -11.05 14.93
C SER A 450 -22.60 -10.69 14.94
N ILE A 451 -22.02 -10.70 13.74
CA ILE A 451 -20.60 -10.45 13.51
C ILE A 451 -20.47 -9.45 12.35
N ILE A 452 -19.70 -8.40 12.54
CA ILE A 452 -19.28 -7.48 11.47
C ILE A 452 -17.76 -7.49 11.37
N ILE A 453 -17.23 -7.81 10.20
CA ILE A 453 -15.78 -7.86 9.98
C ILE A 453 -15.40 -7.04 8.75
N LYS A 454 -14.49 -6.09 8.94
CA LYS A 454 -13.86 -5.31 7.88
C LYS A 454 -12.40 -5.74 7.73
N LEU A 455 -12.01 -6.16 6.53
CA LEU A 455 -10.64 -6.58 6.22
C LEU A 455 -10.22 -6.13 4.82
N ASN A 456 -8.91 -6.12 4.58
CA ASN A 456 -8.43 -6.02 3.21
C ASN A 456 -8.53 -7.37 2.50
N ASN A 457 -8.23 -8.46 3.20
CA ASN A 457 -8.22 -9.79 2.61
C ASN A 457 -8.70 -10.86 3.60
N LEU A 458 -9.44 -11.85 3.08
CA LEU A 458 -9.95 -13.01 3.80
C LEU A 458 -9.58 -14.30 3.02
N GLU A 459 -8.67 -15.09 3.57
CA GLU A 459 -8.05 -16.25 2.90
C GLU A 459 -7.84 -17.47 3.82
N GLU A 460 -7.69 -17.24 5.13
CA GLU A 460 -7.34 -18.28 6.11
C GLU A 460 -8.50 -19.26 6.33
N LYS A 461 -8.21 -20.56 6.23
CA LYS A 461 -9.22 -21.61 6.12
C LYS A 461 -9.98 -21.86 7.42
N VAL A 462 -9.31 -21.84 8.58
CA VAL A 462 -9.92 -22.15 9.87
C VAL A 462 -10.93 -21.08 10.25
N LEU A 463 -10.57 -19.81 10.13
CA LEU A 463 -11.47 -18.70 10.40
C LEU A 463 -12.64 -18.64 9.41
N ILE A 464 -12.40 -18.92 8.11
CA ILE A 464 -13.49 -19.04 7.12
C ILE A 464 -14.43 -20.19 7.48
N ALA A 465 -13.91 -21.36 7.85
CA ALA A 465 -14.73 -22.50 8.26
C ALA A 465 -15.59 -22.15 9.50
N LYS A 466 -15.01 -21.44 10.47
CA LYS A 466 -15.77 -20.97 11.65
C LYS A 466 -16.85 -19.95 11.31
N LEU A 467 -16.64 -19.08 10.32
CA LEU A 467 -17.71 -18.21 9.83
C LEU A 467 -18.85 -19.00 9.18
N TYR A 468 -18.56 -20.08 8.45
CA TYR A 468 -19.61 -20.97 7.93
C TYR A 468 -20.37 -21.67 9.04
N GLU A 469 -19.68 -22.22 10.04
CA GLU A 469 -20.33 -22.82 11.22
C GLU A 469 -21.24 -21.80 11.94
N ALA A 470 -20.78 -20.56 12.10
CA ALA A 470 -21.57 -19.48 12.68
C ALA A 470 -22.81 -19.14 11.85
N SER A 471 -22.68 -19.05 10.53
CA SER A 471 -23.84 -18.88 9.65
C SER A 471 -24.84 -20.02 9.79
N GLN A 472 -24.39 -21.27 9.83
CA GLN A 472 -25.26 -22.44 10.00
C GLN A 472 -25.99 -22.46 11.34
N ALA A 473 -25.37 -21.93 12.40
CA ALA A 473 -25.99 -21.77 13.71
C ALA A 473 -27.00 -20.61 13.80
N GLY A 474 -27.12 -19.78 12.75
CA GLY A 474 -28.05 -18.65 12.71
C GLY A 474 -27.43 -17.28 13.01
N VAL A 475 -26.10 -17.20 13.20
CA VAL A 475 -25.40 -15.92 13.41
C VAL A 475 -25.48 -15.08 12.14
N LYS A 476 -25.87 -13.80 12.25
CA LYS A 476 -25.88 -12.85 11.13
C LYS A 476 -24.47 -12.28 10.92
N ILE A 477 -23.91 -12.44 9.73
CA ILE A 477 -22.51 -12.07 9.44
C ILE A 477 -22.46 -11.07 8.28
N GLN A 478 -21.83 -9.92 8.52
CA GLN A 478 -21.58 -8.89 7.50
C GLN A 478 -20.08 -8.69 7.32
N LEU A 479 -19.59 -8.87 6.09
CA LEU A 479 -18.18 -8.78 5.75
C LEU A 479 -17.93 -7.62 4.79
N ILE A 480 -16.99 -6.74 5.12
CA ILE A 480 -16.53 -5.65 4.25
C ILE A 480 -15.11 -6.01 3.79
N ILE A 481 -14.98 -6.62 2.60
CA ILE A 481 -13.72 -7.17 2.08
C ILE A 481 -13.35 -6.50 0.75
N ARG A 482 -12.40 -5.56 0.79
CA ARG A 482 -12.03 -4.80 -0.42
C ARG A 482 -11.16 -5.59 -1.42
N GLY A 483 -10.34 -6.52 -0.94
CA GLY A 483 -9.35 -7.28 -1.72
C GLY A 483 -9.73 -8.75 -1.90
N ILE A 484 -8.79 -9.65 -1.65
CA ILE A 484 -8.99 -11.10 -1.84
C ILE A 484 -10.03 -11.61 -0.84
N CYS A 485 -11.03 -12.34 -1.32
CA CYS A 485 -11.98 -13.07 -0.48
C CYS A 485 -12.07 -14.52 -0.98
N ARG A 486 -11.84 -15.50 -0.10
CA ARG A 486 -12.01 -16.93 -0.39
C ARG A 486 -13.29 -17.52 0.20
N LEU A 487 -14.00 -16.74 1.02
CA LEU A 487 -15.32 -17.10 1.51
C LEU A 487 -16.34 -16.89 0.39
N ILE A 488 -17.23 -17.87 0.21
CA ILE A 488 -18.32 -17.84 -0.76
C ILE A 488 -19.62 -17.58 0.01
N PRO A 489 -20.25 -16.40 -0.15
CA PRO A 489 -21.50 -16.06 0.52
C PRO A 489 -22.72 -16.69 -0.18
N ASN A 490 -23.87 -16.70 0.49
CA ASN A 490 -25.18 -17.12 -0.05
C ASN A 490 -25.27 -18.57 -0.54
N VAL A 491 -24.42 -19.47 -0.05
CA VAL A 491 -24.52 -20.90 -0.35
C VAL A 491 -25.53 -21.54 0.60
N LYS A 492 -26.58 -22.13 0.03
CA LYS A 492 -27.67 -22.74 0.79
C LYS A 492 -27.17 -23.79 1.78
N GLY A 493 -27.56 -23.65 3.05
CA GLY A 493 -27.19 -24.52 4.16
C GLY A 493 -25.76 -24.32 4.68
N MET A 494 -25.02 -23.32 4.21
CA MET A 494 -23.63 -23.06 4.62
C MET A 494 -23.36 -21.59 4.92
N SER A 495 -23.77 -20.67 4.04
CA SER A 495 -23.47 -19.24 4.15
C SER A 495 -24.68 -18.34 3.87
N ASP A 496 -25.90 -18.84 4.13
CA ASP A 496 -27.16 -18.09 3.97
C ASP A 496 -27.20 -16.79 4.79
N ASN A 497 -26.53 -16.77 5.94
CA ASN A 497 -26.51 -15.62 6.85
C ASN A 497 -25.26 -14.74 6.66
N ILE A 498 -24.47 -14.97 5.61
CA ILE A 498 -23.23 -14.21 5.33
C ILE A 498 -23.43 -13.30 4.12
N LYS A 499 -23.30 -11.99 4.35
CA LYS A 499 -23.22 -10.99 3.29
C LYS A 499 -21.79 -10.47 3.14
N VAL A 500 -21.33 -10.35 1.90
CA VAL A 500 -20.01 -9.79 1.60
C VAL A 500 -20.17 -8.57 0.70
N VAL A 501 -19.71 -7.43 1.18
CA VAL A 501 -19.64 -6.17 0.44
C VAL A 501 -18.19 -5.83 0.15
N ARG A 502 -17.91 -5.38 -1.06
CA ARG A 502 -16.61 -4.85 -1.49
C ARG A 502 -16.77 -3.38 -1.86
N ILE A 503 -15.92 -2.54 -1.31
CA ILE A 503 -15.90 -1.09 -1.57
C ILE A 503 -14.53 -0.75 -2.16
N VAL A 504 -14.53 -0.17 -3.37
CA VAL A 504 -13.35 0.38 -4.03
C VAL A 504 -13.71 1.78 -4.52
N ASP A 505 -13.05 2.79 -3.95
CA ASP A 505 -13.38 4.20 -4.15
C ASP A 505 -12.11 5.07 -4.11
N ARG A 506 -12.26 6.39 -4.02
CA ARG A 506 -11.19 7.40 -3.96
C ARG A 506 -10.08 7.05 -2.98
N TYR A 507 -10.44 6.74 -1.73
CA TYR A 507 -9.50 6.29 -0.72
C TYR A 507 -9.43 4.77 -0.68
N LEU A 508 -8.24 4.25 -0.39
CA LEU A 508 -8.03 2.83 -0.26
C LEU A 508 -8.52 2.38 1.11
N GLU A 509 -9.62 1.62 1.12
CA GLU A 509 -10.11 0.94 2.32
C GLU A 509 -8.98 0.09 2.93
N HIS A 510 -8.49 0.44 4.12
CA HIS A 510 -7.31 -0.23 4.69
C HIS A 510 -7.48 -0.74 6.13
N GLY A 511 -8.26 -0.05 6.95
CA GLY A 511 -8.51 -0.39 8.34
C GLY A 511 -9.13 -1.78 8.51
N ARG A 512 -8.73 -2.47 9.58
CA ARG A 512 -9.32 -3.76 9.99
C ARG A 512 -10.08 -3.58 11.29
N VAL A 513 -11.33 -4.04 11.28
CA VAL A 513 -12.25 -3.91 12.42
C VAL A 513 -13.03 -5.21 12.55
N PHE A 514 -13.23 -5.66 13.77
CA PHE A 514 -13.97 -6.87 14.12
C PHE A 514 -14.97 -6.50 15.21
N VAL A 515 -16.26 -6.76 14.98
CA VAL A 515 -17.34 -6.47 15.92
C VAL A 515 -18.07 -7.78 16.20
N PHE A 516 -18.21 -8.12 17.48
CA PHE A 516 -18.96 -9.27 17.97
C PHE A 516 -20.08 -8.77 18.88
N HIS A 517 -21.31 -9.24 18.64
CA HIS A 517 -22.50 -8.69 19.32
C HIS A 517 -22.53 -8.96 20.82
N ASN A 518 -22.09 -10.16 21.24
CA ASN A 518 -21.94 -10.57 22.64
C ASN A 518 -23.16 -10.20 23.51
N GLN A 519 -24.36 -10.64 23.08
CA GLN A 519 -25.63 -10.38 23.76
C GLN A 519 -25.92 -8.89 24.06
N GLY A 520 -25.36 -7.97 23.27
CA GLY A 520 -25.56 -6.53 23.38
C GLY A 520 -24.41 -5.78 24.06
N ASP A 521 -23.50 -6.48 24.75
CA ASP A 521 -22.24 -5.92 25.25
C ASP A 521 -21.16 -6.06 24.18
N GLU A 522 -21.33 -5.29 23.11
CA GLU A 522 -20.54 -5.46 21.89
C GLU A 522 -19.03 -5.28 22.14
N GLU A 523 -18.26 -6.24 21.63
CA GLU A 523 -16.81 -6.20 21.65
C GLU A 523 -16.27 -5.79 20.28
N ILE A 524 -15.53 -4.68 20.26
CA ILE A 524 -14.89 -4.14 19.05
C ILE A 524 -13.38 -4.28 19.17
N TYR A 525 -12.79 -4.91 18.16
CA TYR A 525 -11.34 -5.01 17.99
C TYR A 525 -10.91 -4.30 16.71
N MET A 526 -9.73 -3.67 16.75
CA MET A 526 -9.06 -3.13 15.58
C MET A 526 -7.63 -3.65 15.52
N GLY A 527 -6.99 -3.61 14.35
CA GLY A 527 -5.59 -4.02 14.30
C GLY A 527 -4.97 -4.10 12.93
N SER A 528 -3.76 -4.65 12.89
CA SER A 528 -2.94 -4.74 11.68
C SER A 528 -3.17 -6.01 10.86
N ALA A 529 -3.83 -7.02 11.44
CA ALA A 529 -3.99 -8.34 10.84
C ALA A 529 -5.18 -8.42 9.87
N ASP A 530 -4.90 -8.81 8.62
CA ASP A 530 -5.89 -9.47 7.79
C ASP A 530 -6.01 -10.96 8.17
N TRP A 531 -7.08 -11.63 7.75
CA TRP A 531 -7.23 -13.08 7.91
C TRP A 531 -6.61 -13.82 6.71
N MET A 532 -5.29 -13.74 6.58
CA MET A 532 -4.51 -14.54 5.64
C MET A 532 -3.48 -15.37 6.36
N ASN A 533 -3.10 -16.51 5.76
CA ASN A 533 -2.14 -17.45 6.35
C ASN A 533 -0.84 -16.77 6.84
N ARG A 534 -0.33 -15.80 6.08
CA ARG A 534 0.89 -15.08 6.44
C ARG A 534 0.72 -14.15 7.65
N ASN A 535 -0.46 -13.56 7.84
CA ASN A 535 -0.73 -12.64 8.94
C ASN A 535 -0.98 -13.42 10.23
N ILE A 536 -1.73 -14.52 10.14
CA ILE A 536 -2.09 -15.35 11.30
C ILE A 536 -0.89 -16.18 11.80
N TYR A 537 -0.09 -16.76 10.89
CA TYR A 537 0.90 -17.80 11.24
C TYR A 537 2.36 -17.46 10.96
N ARG A 538 2.66 -16.34 10.30
CA ARG A 538 4.05 -16.04 9.84
C ARG A 538 4.53 -14.64 10.18
N ARG A 539 3.67 -13.82 10.77
CA ARG A 539 3.95 -12.44 11.14
C ARG A 539 3.58 -12.20 12.59
N ILE A 540 4.23 -11.21 13.18
CA ILE A 540 3.74 -10.58 14.40
C ILE A 540 2.82 -9.44 13.99
N GLU A 541 1.53 -9.67 14.19
CA GLU A 541 0.46 -8.69 14.06
C GLU A 541 -0.13 -8.43 15.43
N VAL A 542 -0.70 -7.24 15.62
CA VAL A 542 -1.40 -6.88 16.86
C VAL A 542 -2.80 -6.39 16.50
N CYS A 543 -3.81 -7.01 17.12
CA CYS A 543 -5.14 -6.47 17.27
C CYS A 543 -5.38 -6.12 18.74
N PHE A 544 -6.23 -5.13 18.98
CA PHE A 544 -6.47 -4.55 20.29
C PHE A 544 -7.96 -4.23 20.46
N PRO A 545 -8.52 -4.42 21.66
CA PRO A 545 -9.89 -4.05 21.96
C PRO A 545 -10.06 -2.52 22.05
N VAL A 546 -11.26 -2.06 21.78
CA VAL A 546 -11.70 -0.67 22.00
C VAL A 546 -12.61 -0.66 23.22
N PHE A 547 -12.22 0.06 24.27
CA PHE A 547 -12.99 0.16 25.51
C PHE A 547 -13.85 1.42 25.62
N ASP A 548 -13.40 2.54 25.04
CA ASP A 548 -14.15 3.79 25.09
C ASP A 548 -15.44 3.68 24.25
N GLU A 549 -16.59 3.82 24.91
CA GLU A 549 -17.91 3.66 24.29
C GLU A 549 -18.18 4.66 23.17
N LYS A 550 -17.67 5.91 23.27
CA LYS A 550 -17.83 6.90 22.19
C LYS A 550 -17.04 6.50 20.96
N ILE A 551 -15.85 5.92 21.15
CA ILE A 551 -15.05 5.38 20.05
C ILE A 551 -15.74 4.15 19.44
N LYS A 552 -16.34 3.27 20.26
CA LYS A 552 -17.12 2.14 19.75
C LYS A 552 -18.27 2.62 18.87
N GLU A 553 -19.07 3.59 19.34
CA GLU A 553 -20.18 4.18 18.60
C GLU A 553 -19.74 4.83 17.28
N GLU A 554 -18.61 5.54 17.27
CA GLU A 554 -18.04 6.12 16.05
C GLU A 554 -17.66 5.05 15.03
N ILE A 555 -16.95 4.00 15.46
CA ILE A 555 -16.54 2.90 14.57
C ILE A 555 -17.78 2.17 14.02
N LYS A 556 -18.79 1.91 14.84
CA LYS A 556 -20.06 1.33 14.38
C LYS A 556 -20.75 2.21 13.34
N SER A 557 -20.77 3.52 13.56
CA SER A 557 -21.36 4.48 12.63
C SER A 557 -20.63 4.46 11.28
N ILE A 558 -19.30 4.42 11.30
CA ILE A 558 -18.46 4.26 10.10
C ILE A 558 -18.78 2.95 9.36
N LEU A 559 -18.80 1.82 10.07
CA LEU A 559 -19.12 0.51 9.47
C LEU A 559 -20.53 0.48 8.89
N ASN A 560 -21.52 1.05 9.58
CA ASN A 560 -22.89 1.14 9.11
C ASN A 560 -22.98 1.97 7.81
N LEU A 561 -22.29 3.11 7.73
CA LEU A 561 -22.22 3.89 6.50
C LEU A 561 -21.59 3.12 5.34
N GLN A 562 -20.60 2.27 5.62
CA GLN A 562 -19.99 1.38 4.61
C GLN A 562 -20.94 0.27 4.16
N LEU A 563 -21.69 -0.34 5.09
CA LEU A 563 -22.68 -1.36 4.78
C LEU A 563 -23.91 -0.81 4.04
N LEU A 564 -24.20 0.49 4.20
CA LEU A 564 -25.28 1.21 3.51
C LEU A 564 -24.84 1.83 2.17
N ASP A 565 -23.56 1.70 1.80
CA ASP A 565 -23.07 2.23 0.53
C ASP A 565 -23.83 1.60 -0.64
N ASN A 566 -24.31 2.45 -1.55
CA ASN A 566 -25.03 2.03 -2.75
C ASN A 566 -24.54 2.74 -4.02
N VAL A 567 -23.36 3.37 -3.94
CA VAL A 567 -22.73 4.11 -5.05
C VAL A 567 -21.46 3.42 -5.51
N LYS A 568 -20.65 2.90 -4.56
CA LYS A 568 -19.34 2.30 -4.80
C LYS A 568 -19.25 0.86 -4.30
N ALA A 569 -20.15 0.47 -3.40
CA ALA A 569 -20.25 -0.90 -2.95
C ALA A 569 -20.76 -1.85 -4.06
N VAL A 570 -20.16 -3.02 -4.07
CA VAL A 570 -20.65 -4.19 -4.79
C VAL A 570 -20.82 -5.34 -3.80
N GLU A 571 -21.90 -6.09 -3.91
CA GLU A 571 -22.06 -7.38 -3.22
C GLU A 571 -21.32 -8.47 -3.99
N ILE A 572 -20.73 -9.42 -3.26
CA ILE A 572 -20.16 -10.63 -3.86
C ILE A 572 -21.22 -11.73 -3.76
N ASN A 573 -21.56 -12.36 -4.89
CA ASN A 573 -22.49 -13.50 -4.90
C ASN A 573 -21.77 -14.86 -4.74
N ASP A 574 -22.55 -15.93 -4.76
CA ASP A 574 -22.10 -17.34 -4.71
C ASP A 574 -21.16 -17.73 -5.87
N LYS A 575 -21.20 -16.99 -6.98
CA LYS A 575 -20.30 -17.15 -8.13
C LYS A 575 -19.06 -16.25 -8.07
N MET A 576 -18.83 -15.55 -6.97
CA MET A 576 -17.72 -14.62 -6.76
C MET A 576 -17.71 -13.43 -7.75
N ILE A 577 -18.88 -13.06 -8.26
CA ILE A 577 -19.08 -11.93 -9.16
C ILE A 577 -19.43 -10.69 -8.33
N ASN A 578 -18.85 -9.54 -8.68
CA ASN A 578 -19.20 -8.25 -8.11
C ASN A 578 -20.54 -7.77 -8.69
N ILE A 579 -21.57 -7.63 -7.87
CA ILE A 579 -22.88 -7.12 -8.24
C ILE A 579 -23.07 -5.73 -7.62
N PRO A 580 -23.29 -4.67 -8.42
CA PRO A 580 -23.63 -3.35 -7.88
C PRO A 580 -24.82 -3.40 -6.91
N VAL A 581 -24.72 -2.70 -5.79
CA VAL A 581 -25.83 -2.58 -4.84
C VAL A 581 -26.91 -1.67 -5.46
N VAL A 582 -28.04 -2.26 -5.88
CA VAL A 582 -29.17 -1.51 -6.44
C VAL A 582 -30.23 -1.32 -5.35
N THR A 583 -30.56 -0.07 -5.04
CA THR A 583 -31.59 0.26 -4.05
C THR A 583 -32.42 1.48 -4.45
N LYS A 584 -33.66 1.55 -3.96
CA LYS A 584 -34.55 2.71 -4.08
C LYS A 584 -34.23 3.81 -3.05
N HIS A 585 -33.30 3.55 -2.13
CA HIS A 585 -32.87 4.53 -1.13
C HIS A 585 -32.03 5.65 -1.76
N LYS A 586 -31.87 6.75 -1.03
CA LYS A 586 -31.04 7.87 -1.46
C LYS A 586 -29.59 7.40 -1.71
N PRO A 587 -28.92 7.94 -2.74
CA PRO A 587 -27.50 7.66 -2.99
C PRO A 587 -26.66 7.94 -1.74
N THR A 588 -25.88 6.95 -1.34
CA THR A 588 -25.03 6.95 -0.15
C THR A 588 -23.66 6.45 -0.57
N GLN A 589 -22.69 7.37 -0.66
CA GLN A 589 -21.28 7.05 -0.86
C GLN A 589 -20.58 7.11 0.50
N SER A 590 -20.17 5.95 1.01
CA SER A 590 -19.67 5.78 2.38
C SER A 590 -18.53 6.73 2.73
N GLN A 591 -17.50 6.84 1.88
CA GLN A 591 -16.35 7.69 2.18
C GLN A 591 -16.72 9.17 2.35
N TYR A 592 -17.65 9.66 1.53
CA TYR A 592 -18.14 11.04 1.66
C TYR A 592 -18.98 11.21 2.93
N ARG A 593 -19.88 10.27 3.23
CA ARG A 593 -20.72 10.34 4.43
C ARG A 593 -19.92 10.18 5.73
N ILE A 594 -18.85 9.39 5.72
CA ILE A 594 -17.90 9.30 6.83
C ILE A 594 -17.18 10.64 7.03
N TYR A 595 -16.76 11.28 5.94
CA TYR A 595 -16.16 12.61 6.02
C TYR A 595 -17.13 13.63 6.63
N GLU A 596 -18.39 13.64 6.21
CA GLU A 596 -19.44 14.51 6.79
C GLU A 596 -19.68 14.21 8.27
N LEU A 597 -19.85 12.94 8.65
CA LEU A 597 -20.03 12.50 10.04
C LEU A 597 -18.90 13.00 10.95
N LEU A 598 -17.65 12.79 10.52
CA LEU A 598 -16.48 13.24 11.30
C LEU A 598 -16.37 14.76 11.32
N LYS A 599 -16.77 15.45 10.24
CA LYS A 599 -16.74 16.90 10.17
C LYS A 599 -17.77 17.53 11.11
N GLU A 600 -18.97 16.98 11.19
CA GLU A 600 -20.03 17.42 12.10
C GLU A 600 -19.60 17.25 13.56
N LYS A 601 -18.97 16.13 13.91
CA LYS A 601 -18.48 15.85 15.26
C LYS A 601 -17.51 16.92 15.81
N TYR A 602 -16.69 17.51 14.95
CA TYR A 602 -15.61 18.43 15.36
C TYR A 602 -15.86 19.90 15.02
N ASN A 603 -16.92 20.22 14.29
CA ASN A 603 -17.40 21.59 14.07
C ASN A 603 -18.62 21.97 14.92
N ALA A 604 -19.16 21.02 15.69
CA ALA A 604 -20.14 21.25 16.75
C ALA A 604 -19.43 21.50 18.08
#